data_AF-A0A841APK5-F1
#
_entry.id   AF-A0A841APK5-F1
#
_cell.length_a   1.000
_cell.length_b   1.000
_cell.length_c   1.000
_cell.angle_alpha   90.00
_cell.angle_beta   90.00
_cell.angle_gamma   90.00
#
_symmetry.space_group_name_H-M   'P 1'
#
loop_
_entity.id
_entity.type
_entity.pdbx_description
1 polymer ?
#
loop_
_entity_poly.entity_id
_entity_poly.type
_entity_poly.pdbx_seq_one_letter_code
_entity_poly.pdbx_strand_id
1 'polypeptide(L)'
;MAPSITDNATRAHARTALIAAGLVLAVTLAQQILNSILNGVSNLAYAAFNGYGGFNPFVDFFGALFVTVLPFAVGVFLAFWVLVPLTPELAWTTVLVRAVIAAAIGAALALVATVVFGFFSALASAGPMFGGSFPSVDLGNGFSGFVYGFQSAVSSFISLAPLVALAAVLTWLWLGKRLAPTT
;
A
#
# COMPACT_ATOMS: atom_id res chain seq x y z
N MET A 1 18.37 28.61 21.54
CA MET A 1 17.46 27.51 21.96
C MET A 1 18.01 26.22 21.37
N ALA A 2 18.67 25.39 22.19
CA ALA A 2 19.20 24.11 21.71
C ALA A 2 18.02 23.15 21.44
N PRO A 3 18.02 22.40 20.32
CA PRO A 3 16.97 21.42 20.04
C PRO A 3 16.92 20.38 21.17
N SER A 4 15.71 20.06 21.60
CA SER A 4 15.47 19.08 22.65
C SER A 4 15.99 17.70 22.22
N ILE A 5 16.56 16.90 23.15
CA ILE A 5 17.07 15.55 22.85
C ILE A 5 15.99 14.67 22.18
N THR A 6 14.73 14.92 22.52
CA THR A 6 13.54 14.30 21.93
C THR A 6 13.40 14.55 20.42
N ASP A 7 13.73 15.73 19.90
CA ASP A 7 13.59 16.04 18.47
C ASP A 7 14.52 15.21 17.58
N ASN A 8 15.72 14.89 18.08
CA ASN A 8 16.71 14.15 17.31
C ASN A 8 16.35 12.67 17.17
N ALA A 9 15.79 12.07 18.21
CA ALA A 9 15.33 10.68 18.18
C ALA A 9 14.16 10.50 17.21
N THR A 10 13.19 11.43 17.22
CA THR A 10 12.05 11.39 16.29
C THR A 10 12.51 11.50 14.83
N ARG A 11 13.48 12.38 14.54
CA ARG A 11 14.05 12.53 13.18
C ARG A 11 14.87 11.34 12.72
N ALA A 12 15.46 10.57 13.63
CA ALA A 12 16.18 9.34 13.28
C ALA A 12 15.21 8.23 12.88
N HIS A 13 14.18 7.99 13.70
CA HIS A 13 13.10 7.04 13.38
C HIS A 13 12.36 7.43 12.09
N ALA A 14 12.26 8.73 11.85
CA ALA A 14 11.67 9.26 10.65
C ALA A 14 12.31 8.75 9.35
N ARG A 15 13.63 8.84 9.32
CA ARG A 15 14.42 8.52 8.15
C ARG A 15 14.42 7.03 7.88
N THR A 16 14.46 6.20 8.93
CA THR A 16 14.44 4.74 8.78
C THR A 16 13.08 4.25 8.30
N ALA A 17 11.99 4.80 8.84
CA ALA A 17 10.64 4.53 8.35
C ALA A 17 10.47 4.95 6.88
N LEU A 18 11.01 6.12 6.50
CA LEU A 18 10.93 6.62 5.14
C LEU A 18 11.74 5.78 4.14
N ILE A 19 12.92 5.28 4.53
CA ILE A 19 13.72 4.38 3.68
C ILE A 19 13.00 3.03 3.48
N ALA A 20 12.49 2.43 4.56
CA ALA A 20 11.78 1.16 4.49
C ALA A 20 10.50 1.27 3.65
N ALA A 21 9.67 2.29 3.91
CA ALA A 21 8.47 2.54 3.13
C ALA A 21 8.77 2.93 1.69
N GLY A 22 9.84 3.70 1.44
CA GLY A 22 10.30 4.06 0.10
C GLY A 22 10.74 2.86 -0.72
N LEU A 23 11.45 1.89 -0.12
CA LEU A 23 11.80 0.63 -0.77
C LEU A 23 10.56 -0.19 -1.15
N VAL A 24 9.61 -0.32 -0.21
CA VAL A 24 8.34 -1.01 -0.47
C VAL A 24 7.57 -0.33 -1.60
N LEU A 25 7.49 1.00 -1.58
CA LEU A 25 6.83 1.80 -2.61
C LEU A 25 7.51 1.65 -3.98
N ALA A 26 8.84 1.68 -4.04
CA ALA A 26 9.57 1.53 -5.30
C ALA A 26 9.34 0.17 -5.94
N VAL A 27 9.38 -0.91 -5.15
CA VAL A 27 9.17 -2.27 -5.67
C VAL A 27 7.71 -2.50 -6.05
N THR A 28 6.75 -2.03 -5.24
CA THR A 28 5.33 -2.13 -5.57
C THR A 28 4.97 -1.31 -6.82
N LEU A 29 5.55 -0.13 -7.01
CA LEU A 29 5.44 0.64 -8.25
C LEU A 29 5.98 -0.14 -9.46
N ALA A 30 7.16 -0.75 -9.34
CA ALA A 30 7.72 -1.55 -10.42
C ALA A 30 6.83 -2.75 -10.77
N GLN A 31 6.29 -3.44 -9.76
CA GLN A 31 5.32 -4.52 -9.95
C GLN A 31 4.05 -4.00 -10.63
N GLN A 32 3.55 -2.83 -10.24
CA GLN A 32 2.34 -2.25 -10.84
C GLN A 32 2.55 -1.87 -12.30
N ILE A 33 3.70 -1.27 -12.64
CA ILE A 33 4.07 -0.97 -14.03
C ILE A 33 4.10 -2.26 -14.84
N LEU A 34 4.76 -3.32 -14.33
CA LEU A 34 4.86 -4.59 -15.03
C LEU A 34 3.48 -5.23 -15.23
N ASN A 35 2.64 -5.24 -14.20
CA ASN A 35 1.27 -5.76 -14.28
C ASN A 35 0.41 -4.97 -15.26
N SER A 36 0.52 -3.63 -15.29
CA SER A 36 -0.18 -2.78 -16.26
C SER A 36 0.26 -3.07 -17.69
N ILE A 37 1.56 -3.33 -17.92
CA ILE A 37 2.08 -3.74 -19.24
C ILE A 37 1.54 -5.12 -19.63
N LEU A 38 1.62 -6.10 -18.73
CA LEU A 38 1.15 -7.47 -18.99
C LEU A 38 -0.35 -7.50 -19.30
N ASN A 39 -1.16 -6.83 -18.47
CA ASN A 39 -2.60 -6.71 -18.72
C ASN A 39 -2.89 -5.97 -20.03
N GLY A 40 -2.09 -4.95 -20.36
CA GLY A 40 -2.21 -4.25 -21.62
C GLY A 40 -1.96 -5.15 -22.83
N VAL A 41 -0.90 -5.95 -22.81
CA VAL A 41 -0.60 -6.91 -23.88
C VAL A 41 -1.70 -7.98 -23.98
N SER A 42 -2.15 -8.54 -22.85
CA SER A 42 -3.22 -9.53 -22.82
C SER A 42 -4.53 -8.98 -23.38
N ASN A 43 -4.92 -7.77 -22.99
CA ASN A 43 -6.13 -7.12 -23.49
C ASN A 43 -6.02 -6.74 -24.96
N LEU A 44 -4.84 -6.31 -25.43
CA LEU A 44 -4.62 -6.01 -26.85
C LEU A 44 -4.74 -7.27 -27.72
N ALA A 45 -4.17 -8.38 -27.25
CA ALA A 45 -4.34 -9.68 -27.90
C ALA A 45 -5.82 -10.07 -27.93
N TYR A 46 -6.54 -9.93 -26.81
CA TYR A 46 -7.95 -10.28 -26.73
C TYR A 46 -8.85 -9.40 -27.61
N ALA A 47 -8.58 -8.09 -27.67
CA ALA A 47 -9.29 -7.12 -28.50
C ALA A 47 -9.11 -7.40 -29.99
N ALA A 48 -7.91 -7.84 -30.40
CA ALA A 48 -7.64 -8.25 -31.78
C ALA A 48 -8.47 -9.47 -32.23
N PHE A 49 -8.88 -10.34 -31.29
CA PHE A 49 -9.69 -11.54 -31.59
C PHE A 49 -11.20 -11.36 -31.34
N ASN A 50 -11.60 -10.52 -30.38
CA ASN A 50 -12.98 -10.45 -29.90
C ASN A 50 -13.66 -9.08 -30.04
N GLY A 51 -12.99 -8.08 -30.64
CA GLY A 51 -13.60 -6.78 -30.94
C GLY A 51 -13.98 -5.94 -29.72
N TYR A 52 -13.52 -6.29 -28.52
CA TYR A 52 -13.82 -5.54 -27.31
C TYR A 52 -12.91 -4.32 -27.16
N GLY A 53 -13.51 -3.13 -27.21
CA GLY A 53 -12.86 -1.86 -26.96
C GLY A 53 -12.84 -1.49 -25.47
N GLY A 54 -11.82 -0.70 -25.08
CA GLY A 54 -11.87 0.09 -23.84
C GLY A 54 -10.81 -0.21 -22.79
N PHE A 55 -9.69 -0.87 -23.10
CA PHE A 55 -8.56 -0.90 -22.16
C PHE A 55 -7.89 0.47 -22.10
N ASN A 56 -7.95 1.12 -20.93
CA ASN A 56 -7.19 2.34 -20.67
C ASN A 56 -6.11 2.05 -19.61
N PRO A 57 -4.85 1.82 -20.03
CA PRO A 57 -3.77 1.46 -19.10
C PRO A 57 -3.53 2.52 -18.04
N PHE A 58 -3.84 3.79 -18.34
CA PHE A 58 -3.67 4.88 -17.39
C PHE A 58 -4.70 4.82 -16.27
N VAL A 59 -5.97 4.50 -16.58
CA VAL A 59 -7.02 4.37 -15.56
C VAL A 59 -6.70 3.23 -14.61
N ASP A 60 -6.27 2.08 -15.14
CA ASP A 60 -5.90 0.92 -14.33
C ASP A 60 -4.64 1.18 -13.49
N PHE A 61 -3.62 1.80 -14.09
CA PHE A 61 -2.38 2.14 -13.39
C PHE A 61 -2.62 3.15 -12.26
N PHE A 62 -3.26 4.28 -12.55
CA PHE A 62 -3.52 5.31 -11.55
C PHE A 62 -4.55 4.85 -10.52
N GLY A 63 -5.55 4.07 -10.92
CA GLY A 63 -6.49 3.42 -10.02
C GLY A 63 -5.75 2.58 -8.98
N ALA A 64 -4.91 1.64 -9.41
CA ALA A 64 -4.12 0.86 -8.47
C ALA A 64 -3.15 1.70 -7.63
N LEU A 65 -2.48 2.69 -8.24
CA LEU A 65 -1.53 3.54 -7.53
C LEU A 65 -2.17 4.27 -6.35
N PHE A 66 -3.31 4.93 -6.57
CA PHE A 66 -3.96 5.76 -5.56
C PHE A 66 -4.85 4.97 -4.61
N VAL A 67 -5.41 3.83 -5.05
CA VAL A 67 -6.35 3.04 -4.24
C VAL A 67 -5.62 2.00 -3.39
N THR A 68 -4.51 1.41 -3.86
CA THR A 68 -3.84 0.32 -3.16
C THR A 68 -2.39 0.64 -2.79
N VAL A 69 -1.56 1.02 -3.76
CA VAL A 69 -0.10 1.15 -3.56
C VAL A 69 0.24 2.27 -2.58
N LEU A 70 -0.28 3.48 -2.79
CA LEU A 70 -0.01 4.62 -1.91
C LEU A 70 -0.57 4.41 -0.50
N PRO A 71 -1.85 4.03 -0.31
CA PRO A 71 -2.38 3.72 1.02
C PRO A 71 -1.57 2.65 1.77
N PHE A 72 -1.16 1.59 1.07
CA PHE A 72 -0.32 0.55 1.67
C PHE A 72 1.03 1.09 2.14
N ALA A 73 1.73 1.82 1.26
CA ALA A 73 3.03 2.41 1.59
C ALA A 73 2.94 3.40 2.76
N VAL A 74 1.88 4.23 2.78
CA VAL A 74 1.59 5.15 3.89
C VAL A 74 1.32 4.38 5.19
N GLY A 75 0.55 3.30 5.14
CA GLY A 75 0.30 2.47 6.33
C GLY A 75 1.57 1.82 6.87
N VAL A 76 2.44 1.29 5.99
CA VAL A 76 3.75 0.74 6.37
C VAL A 76 4.65 1.82 6.97
N PHE A 77 4.67 3.01 6.37
CA PHE A 77 5.40 4.16 6.91
C PHE A 77 4.92 4.54 8.31
N LEU A 78 3.62 4.72 8.50
CA LEU A 78 3.03 5.07 9.79
C LEU A 78 3.29 3.98 10.84
N ALA A 79 3.24 2.70 10.44
CA ALA A 79 3.53 1.59 11.33
C ALA A 79 4.98 1.61 11.82
N PHE A 80 5.97 1.75 10.93
CA PHE A 80 7.37 1.84 11.34
C PHE A 80 7.72 3.15 12.05
N TRP A 81 7.00 4.23 11.75
CA TRP A 81 7.22 5.52 12.41
C TRP A 81 6.69 5.54 13.84
N VAL A 82 5.41 5.18 14.03
CA VAL A 82 4.68 5.43 15.29
C VAL A 82 4.67 4.18 16.17
N LEU A 83 4.28 3.04 15.59
CA LEU A 83 3.94 1.85 16.37
C LEU A 83 5.16 0.97 16.62
N VAL A 84 6.06 0.91 15.64
CA VAL A 84 7.04 -0.15 15.55
C VAL A 84 8.41 0.36 15.03
N PRO A 85 9.10 1.24 15.79
CA PRO A 85 10.37 1.80 15.35
C PRO A 85 11.46 0.72 15.24
N LEU A 86 12.24 0.74 14.16
CA LEU A 86 13.37 -0.17 13.98
C LEU A 86 14.60 0.39 14.70
N THR A 87 15.07 -0.30 15.74
CA THR A 87 16.33 0.01 16.44
C THR A 87 17.36 -1.10 16.20
N PRO A 88 18.68 -0.79 16.20
CA PRO A 88 19.73 -1.74 15.86
C PRO A 88 19.86 -2.90 16.86
N GLU A 89 19.47 -2.70 18.12
CA GLU A 89 19.60 -3.66 19.21
C GLU A 89 18.54 -4.77 19.17
N LEU A 90 17.56 -4.68 18.27
CA LEU A 90 16.51 -5.68 18.17
C LEU A 90 17.03 -7.02 17.65
N ALA A 91 16.56 -8.11 18.26
CA ALA A 91 16.71 -9.45 17.72
C ALA A 91 16.01 -9.58 16.36
N TRP A 92 16.58 -10.39 15.47
CA TRP A 92 16.05 -10.61 14.11
C TRP A 92 14.58 -11.07 14.11
N THR A 93 14.19 -11.91 15.07
CA THR A 93 12.81 -12.41 15.20
C THR A 93 11.84 -11.28 15.48
N THR A 94 12.23 -10.32 16.34
CA THR A 94 11.39 -9.16 16.65
C THR A 94 11.25 -8.26 15.44
N VAL A 95 12.30 -8.07 14.63
CA VAL A 95 12.22 -7.30 13.38
C VAL A 95 11.19 -7.89 12.41
N LEU A 96 11.14 -9.22 12.29
CA LEU A 96 10.15 -9.89 11.42
C LEU A 96 8.72 -9.73 11.91
N VAL A 97 8.46 -9.96 13.20
CA VAL A 97 7.10 -9.75 13.77
C VAL A 97 6.64 -8.32 13.55
N ARG A 98 7.54 -7.37 13.76
CA ARG A 98 7.33 -5.94 13.54
C ARG A 98 7.00 -5.61 12.08
N ALA A 99 7.70 -6.23 11.14
CA ALA A 99 7.43 -6.08 9.72
C ALA A 99 6.08 -6.68 9.29
N VAL A 100 5.71 -7.83 9.85
CA VAL A 100 4.40 -8.45 9.61
C VAL A 100 3.27 -7.55 10.12
N ILE A 101 3.42 -6.97 11.31
CA ILE A 101 2.45 -6.00 11.85
C ILE A 101 2.35 -4.77 10.94
N ALA A 102 3.48 -4.24 10.47
CA ALA A 102 3.49 -3.10 9.56
C ALA A 102 2.79 -3.42 8.22
N ALA A 103 3.01 -4.62 7.67
CA ALA A 103 2.33 -5.08 6.47
C ALA A 103 0.82 -5.23 6.69
N ALA A 104 0.39 -5.73 7.87
CA ALA A 104 -1.03 -5.85 8.20
C ALA A 104 -1.70 -4.47 8.31
N ILE A 105 -1.03 -3.48 8.89
CA ILE A 105 -1.52 -2.10 8.98
C ILE A 105 -1.59 -1.47 7.58
N GLY A 106 -0.57 -1.68 6.74
CA GLY A 106 -0.59 -1.27 5.33
C GLY A 106 -1.78 -1.84 4.57
N ALA A 107 -2.03 -3.15 4.72
CA ALA A 107 -3.15 -3.83 4.08
C ALA A 107 -4.51 -3.33 4.59
N ALA A 108 -4.64 -3.08 5.89
CA ALA A 108 -5.85 -2.49 6.47
C ALA A 108 -6.13 -1.09 5.92
N LEU A 109 -5.10 -0.26 5.73
CA LEU A 109 -5.25 1.09 5.18
C LEU A 109 -5.64 1.04 3.68
N ALA A 110 -5.05 0.11 2.91
CA ALA A 110 -5.44 -0.16 1.53
C ALA A 110 -6.88 -0.69 1.41
N LEU A 111 -7.34 -1.50 2.37
CA LEU A 111 -8.74 -1.95 2.45
C LEU A 111 -9.67 -0.74 2.60
N VAL A 112 -9.37 0.13 3.57
CA VAL A 112 -10.17 1.33 3.82
C VAL A 112 -10.23 2.21 2.58
N ALA A 113 -9.09 2.44 1.92
CA ALA A 113 -9.05 3.19 0.67
C ALA A 113 -9.93 2.52 -0.40
N THR A 114 -9.79 1.22 -0.63
CA THR A 114 -10.60 0.47 -1.62
C THR A 114 -12.09 0.60 -1.35
N VAL A 115 -12.53 0.47 -0.09
CA VAL A 115 -13.94 0.61 0.29
C VAL A 115 -14.44 2.04 0.03
N VAL A 116 -13.66 3.05 0.42
CA VAL A 116 -14.00 4.47 0.22
C VAL A 116 -14.08 4.82 -1.26
N PHE A 117 -13.10 4.42 -2.06
CA PHE A 117 -13.10 4.65 -3.51
C PHE A 117 -14.23 3.88 -4.21
N GLY A 118 -14.52 2.64 -3.77
CA GLY A 118 -15.65 1.87 -4.28
C GLY A 118 -16.99 2.56 -4.02
N PHE A 119 -17.16 3.13 -2.83
CA PHE A 119 -18.34 3.92 -2.48
C PHE A 119 -18.50 5.17 -3.36
N PHE A 120 -17.42 5.94 -3.57
CA PHE A 120 -17.45 7.10 -4.46
C PHE A 120 -17.69 6.75 -5.93
N SER A 121 -17.13 5.63 -6.39
CA SER A 121 -17.38 5.11 -7.74
C SER A 121 -18.86 4.74 -7.93
N ALA A 122 -19.45 4.07 -6.94
CA ALA A 122 -20.88 3.75 -6.95
C ALA A 122 -21.75 5.01 -7.02
N LEU A 123 -21.42 6.03 -6.21
CA LEU A 123 -22.12 7.33 -6.24
C LEU A 123 -21.99 8.03 -7.60
N ALA A 124 -20.80 8.01 -8.21
CA ALA A 124 -20.56 8.62 -9.52
C ALA A 124 -21.35 7.92 -10.64
N SER A 125 -21.49 6.60 -10.55
CA SER A 125 -22.26 5.80 -11.53
C SER A 125 -23.78 5.92 -11.37
N ALA A 126 -24.28 6.34 -10.21
CA ALA A 126 -25.70 6.46 -9.91
C ALA A 126 -26.40 7.69 -10.56
N GLY A 127 -25.65 8.52 -11.31
CA GLY A 127 -26.19 9.72 -11.97
C GLY A 127 -26.31 10.94 -11.04
N PRO A 128 -26.89 12.06 -11.52
CA PRO A 128 -26.94 13.31 -10.77
C PRO A 128 -27.80 13.18 -9.50
N MET A 129 -27.15 13.32 -8.34
CA MET A 129 -27.73 13.18 -6.99
C MET A 129 -28.92 14.11 -6.68
N PHE A 130 -29.17 15.12 -7.52
CA PHE A 130 -30.17 16.16 -7.32
C PHE A 130 -31.29 16.17 -8.39
N GLY A 131 -31.33 15.18 -9.30
CA GLY A 131 -32.30 15.14 -10.41
C GLY A 131 -33.57 14.30 -10.17
N GLY A 132 -33.54 13.39 -9.20
CA GLY A 132 -34.68 12.55 -8.83
C GLY A 132 -34.31 11.65 -7.66
N SER A 133 -34.96 11.90 -6.51
CA SER A 133 -35.08 11.06 -5.32
C SER A 133 -33.94 10.07 -5.05
N PHE A 134 -33.10 10.36 -4.02
CA PHE A 134 -32.07 9.48 -3.43
C PHE A 134 -31.95 8.10 -4.11
N PRO A 135 -30.95 7.86 -4.99
CA PRO A 135 -30.78 6.56 -5.60
C PRO A 135 -30.73 5.50 -4.49
N SER A 136 -31.60 4.50 -4.59
CA SER A 136 -31.67 3.43 -3.59
C SER A 136 -30.30 2.79 -3.47
N VAL A 137 -29.69 2.90 -2.29
CA VAL A 137 -28.41 2.26 -2.01
C VAL A 137 -28.65 0.75 -2.05
N ASP A 138 -28.24 0.11 -3.14
CA ASP A 138 -28.29 -1.34 -3.25
C ASP A 138 -27.25 -1.94 -2.29
N LEU A 139 -27.72 -2.34 -1.11
CA LEU A 139 -26.92 -2.98 -0.08
C LEU A 139 -26.31 -4.31 -0.57
N GLY A 140 -26.91 -4.95 -1.58
CA GLY A 140 -26.37 -6.16 -2.22
C GLY A 140 -25.04 -5.88 -2.94
N ASN A 141 -24.96 -4.75 -3.65
CA ASN A 141 -23.73 -4.29 -4.30
C ASN A 141 -22.71 -3.72 -3.29
N GLY A 142 -23.17 -3.18 -2.17
CA GLY A 142 -22.29 -2.72 -1.09
C GLY A 142 -21.52 -3.87 -0.43
N PHE A 143 -22.18 -4.99 -0.16
CA PHE A 143 -21.53 -6.15 0.45
C PHE A 143 -20.54 -6.83 -0.50
N SER A 144 -20.85 -6.94 -1.80
CA SER A 144 -19.91 -7.48 -2.78
C SER A 144 -18.66 -6.60 -2.93
N GLY A 145 -18.80 -5.27 -2.87
CA GLY A 145 -17.68 -4.33 -2.84
C GLY A 145 -16.78 -4.49 -1.60
N PHE A 146 -17.36 -4.71 -0.42
CA PHE A 146 -16.60 -5.02 0.79
C PHE A 146 -15.85 -6.35 0.67
N VAL A 147 -16.52 -7.42 0.21
CA VAL A 147 -15.89 -8.73 0.02
C VAL A 147 -14.72 -8.64 -0.96
N TYR A 148 -14.90 -7.92 -2.07
CA TYR A 148 -13.83 -7.68 -3.04
C TYR A 148 -12.66 -6.90 -2.43
N GLY A 149 -12.95 -5.82 -1.69
CA GLY A 149 -11.95 -5.03 -1.00
C GLY A 149 -11.19 -5.83 0.06
N PHE A 150 -11.88 -6.69 0.81
CA PHE A 150 -11.28 -7.58 1.79
C PHE A 150 -10.38 -8.63 1.13
N GLN A 151 -10.86 -9.29 0.07
CA GLN A 151 -10.08 -10.25 -0.70
C GLN A 151 -8.82 -9.59 -1.29
N SER A 152 -8.95 -8.38 -1.85
CA SER A 152 -7.84 -7.60 -2.36
C SER A 152 -6.82 -7.29 -1.26
N ALA A 153 -7.27 -6.81 -0.10
CA ALA A 153 -6.40 -6.50 1.03
C ALA A 153 -5.64 -7.73 1.56
N VAL A 154 -6.31 -8.88 1.67
CA VAL A 154 -5.66 -10.14 2.08
C VAL A 154 -4.64 -10.59 1.03
N SER A 155 -4.98 -10.49 -0.26
CA SER A 155 -4.05 -10.80 -1.35
C SER A 155 -2.83 -9.89 -1.34
N SER A 156 -3.01 -8.58 -1.14
CA SER A 156 -1.92 -7.61 -0.98
C SER A 156 -1.08 -7.91 0.26
N PHE A 157 -1.69 -8.27 1.39
CA PHE A 157 -0.94 -8.67 2.58
C PHE A 157 -0.05 -9.88 2.30
N ILE A 158 -0.58 -10.96 1.72
CA ILE A 158 0.17 -12.19 1.46
C ILE A 158 1.32 -11.94 0.46
N SER A 159 1.06 -11.16 -0.59
CA SER A 159 2.05 -10.87 -1.64
C SER A 159 3.13 -9.87 -1.19
N LEU A 160 2.78 -8.89 -0.36
CA LEU A 160 3.69 -7.80 0.04
C LEU A 160 4.34 -8.01 1.40
N ALA A 161 3.80 -8.85 2.28
CA ALA A 161 4.40 -9.11 3.59
C ALA A 161 5.87 -9.60 3.50
N PRO A 162 6.26 -10.52 2.60
CA PRO A 162 7.66 -10.91 2.44
C PRO A 162 8.55 -9.73 2.03
N LEU A 163 8.03 -8.84 1.17
CA LEU A 163 8.73 -7.65 0.72
C LEU A 163 8.96 -6.66 1.86
N VAL A 164 7.92 -6.40 2.67
CA VAL A 164 8.01 -5.52 3.85
C VAL A 164 9.00 -6.09 4.87
N ALA A 165 8.99 -7.41 5.09
CA ALA A 165 9.96 -8.09 5.94
C ALA A 165 11.39 -7.91 5.43
N LEU A 166 11.62 -8.08 4.13
CA LEU A 166 12.94 -7.91 3.52
C LEU A 166 13.42 -6.45 3.61
N ALA A 167 12.55 -5.49 3.35
CA ALA A 167 12.84 -4.06 3.50
C ALA A 167 13.19 -3.70 4.97
N ALA A 168 12.46 -4.25 5.93
CA ALA A 168 12.73 -4.05 7.36
C ALA A 168 14.07 -4.64 7.79
N VAL A 169 14.39 -5.86 7.35
CA VAL A 169 15.66 -6.53 7.65
C VAL A 169 16.84 -5.78 7.03
N LEU A 170 16.73 -5.35 5.76
CA LEU A 170 17.79 -4.57 5.11
C LEU A 170 18.02 -3.22 5.81
N THR A 171 16.94 -2.55 6.20
CA THR A 171 17.02 -1.28 6.95
C THR A 171 17.67 -1.49 8.32
N TRP A 172 17.32 -2.59 9.01
CA TRP A 172 17.91 -2.97 10.28
C TRP A 172 19.41 -3.28 10.16
N LEU A 173 19.82 -4.07 9.15
CA LEU A 173 21.24 -4.37 8.89
C LEU A 173 22.05 -3.11 8.56
N TRP A 174 21.46 -2.17 7.82
CA TRP A 174 22.09 -0.90 7.51
C TRP A 174 22.27 -0.02 8.75
N LEU A 175 21.30 -0.02 9.66
CA LEU A 175 21.41 0.67 10.95
C LEU A 175 22.52 0.07 11.82
N GLY A 176 22.60 -1.26 11.89
CA GLY A 176 23.67 -1.95 12.63
C GLY A 176 25.06 -1.58 12.11
N LYS A 177 25.25 -1.51 10.79
CA LYS A 177 26.53 -1.11 10.19
C LYS A 177 26.93 0.33 10.49
N ARG A 178 25.97 1.27 10.56
CA ARG A 178 26.27 2.68 10.85
C ARG A 178 26.62 2.96 12.30
N LEU A 179 26.21 2.08 13.21
CA LEU A 179 26.37 2.27 14.66
C LEU A 179 27.48 1.38 15.23
N ALA A 180 28.12 0.53 14.40
CA ALA A 180 29.31 -0.18 14.78
C ALA A 180 30.46 0.83 15.01
N PRO A 181 31.07 0.86 16.21
CA PRO A 181 32.28 1.65 16.43
C PRO A 181 33.38 1.14 15.50
N THR A 182 34.04 2.06 14.78
CA THR A 182 35.29 1.76 14.09
C THR A 182 36.35 1.45 15.15
N THR A 183 36.45 0.18 15.52
CA THR A 183 37.56 -0.37 16.32
C THR A 183 38.80 -0.53 15.46
#